data_AF-A0A444V560-F1
#
_entry.id   AF-A0A444V560-F1
#
_cell.length_a   1.000
_cell.length_b   1.000
_cell.length_c   1.000
_cell.angle_alpha   90.00
_cell.angle_beta   90.00
_cell.angle_gamma   90.00
#
_symmetry.space_group_name_H-M   'P 1'
#
loop_
_entity.id
_entity.type
_entity.pdbx_description
1 polymer ?
#
loop_
_entity_poly.entity_id
_entity_poly.type
_entity_poly.pdbx_seq_one_letter_code
_entity_poly.pdbx_strand_id
1 'polypeptide(L)'
;MWCCCFQHVEFRKHMKADTITTDWQPPEVIERYLSGGICGYDKDGSPIWYDVVGPLDPRGLLLSASKQDFLKAKVRDCERLQRECKRQSEQLGRHVESITMIYDCEGLGLRHLWKPAVEAYGEHVEFRKHMKADTITTDWQPPEVIERYLSGGICGYDKDGSPIWYDVVGPLDPRGLLLSASKQDFLKAKVRDCERLQRECKRQSEQLGRHVESITMIYDCEGLGLRHLWKPAVEAYGEVLTMFEENYPEGLKRLFVIKAPKLFPVAYNLIKHFLSEDTRRKIIILGGNWQEILLQYIEPDQLPACYGGTLTDPDGDPRCKTRVIYTAAVVETPLSTGQ
;
A
#
# COMPACT_ATOMS: atom_id res chain seq x y z
N MET A 1 12.61 14.57 -15.35
CA MET A 1 12.02 13.32 -14.83
C MET A 1 10.60 13.50 -14.29
N TRP A 2 10.32 14.54 -13.49
CA TRP A 2 8.98 14.79 -12.92
C TRP A 2 7.87 15.04 -13.96
N CYS A 3 8.17 15.77 -15.05
CA CYS A 3 7.16 16.10 -16.07
C CYS A 3 6.66 14.88 -16.87
N CYS A 4 7.45 13.81 -17.03
CA CYS A 4 7.05 12.62 -17.81
C CYS A 4 6.00 11.77 -17.09
N CYS A 5 5.97 11.72 -15.76
CA CYS A 5 4.92 11.02 -15.01
C CYS A 5 3.53 11.62 -15.25
N PHE A 6 3.45 12.92 -15.51
CA PHE A 6 2.20 13.67 -15.65
C PHE A 6 1.66 13.71 -17.10
N GLN A 7 2.33 13.01 -18.03
CA GLN A 7 1.90 12.88 -19.42
C GLN A 7 1.03 11.63 -19.66
N HIS A 8 0.83 10.76 -18.66
CA HIS A 8 -0.02 9.57 -18.79
C HIS A 8 -1.51 9.94 -18.92
N VAL A 9 -2.18 9.46 -19.97
CA VAL A 9 -3.55 9.89 -20.34
C VAL A 9 -4.57 9.63 -19.23
N GLU A 10 -4.55 8.45 -18.61
CA GLU A 10 -5.50 8.13 -17.53
C GLU A 10 -5.24 8.95 -16.27
N PHE A 11 -3.97 9.24 -15.97
CA PHE A 11 -3.59 10.08 -14.84
C PHE A 11 -4.11 11.51 -15.02
N ARG A 12 -3.91 12.08 -16.21
CA ARG A 12 -4.42 13.43 -16.53
C ARG A 12 -5.94 13.52 -16.40
N LYS A 13 -6.67 12.50 -16.86
CA LYS A 13 -8.14 12.42 -16.68
C LYS A 13 -8.53 12.33 -15.21
N HIS A 14 -7.91 11.42 -14.45
CA HIS A 14 -8.19 11.23 -13.03
C HIS A 14 -7.94 12.51 -12.22
N MET A 15 -6.83 13.20 -12.49
CA MET A 15 -6.43 14.42 -11.80
C MET A 15 -7.08 15.69 -12.35
N LYS A 16 -7.89 15.59 -13.41
CA LYS A 16 -8.42 16.73 -14.17
C LYS A 16 -7.30 17.74 -14.54
N ALA A 17 -6.14 17.24 -14.94
CA ALA A 17 -4.93 18.04 -15.14
C ALA A 17 -5.17 19.23 -16.10
N ASP A 18 -5.93 19.03 -17.17
CA ASP A 18 -6.16 20.06 -18.19
C ASP A 18 -6.91 21.30 -17.64
N THR A 19 -7.75 21.13 -16.61
CA THR A 19 -8.55 22.21 -16.00
C THR A 19 -8.15 22.53 -14.56
N ILE A 20 -7.15 21.84 -14.00
CA ILE A 20 -6.77 21.94 -12.59
C ILE A 20 -6.34 23.35 -12.16
N THR A 21 -5.85 24.15 -13.11
CA THR A 21 -5.41 25.53 -12.87
C THR A 21 -6.57 26.54 -12.78
N THR A 22 -7.77 26.16 -13.21
CA THR A 22 -8.99 26.99 -13.15
C THR A 22 -10.00 26.44 -12.15
N ASP A 23 -10.13 25.12 -12.09
CA ASP A 23 -11.26 24.46 -11.42
C ASP A 23 -10.94 24.01 -9.99
N TRP A 24 -9.66 24.04 -9.61
CA TRP A 24 -9.22 23.59 -8.29
C TRP A 24 -8.38 24.66 -7.60
N GLN A 25 -8.77 24.97 -6.36
CA GLN A 25 -8.00 25.82 -5.47
C GLN A 25 -7.34 24.95 -4.40
N PRO A 26 -6.03 25.15 -4.14
CA PRO A 26 -5.34 24.41 -3.11
C PRO A 26 -5.89 24.78 -1.73
N PRO A 27 -5.89 23.86 -0.78
CA PRO A 27 -6.07 24.21 0.62
C PRO A 27 -5.07 25.28 1.06
N GLU A 28 -5.48 26.16 1.98
CA GLU A 28 -4.65 27.26 2.49
C GLU A 28 -3.29 26.79 3.01
N VAL A 29 -3.24 25.60 3.62
CA VAL A 29 -1.99 25.02 4.12
C VAL A 29 -1.02 24.67 2.99
N ILE A 30 -1.51 24.19 1.85
CA ILE A 30 -0.68 23.93 0.68
C ILE A 30 -0.26 25.27 0.07
N GLU A 31 -1.18 26.21 -0.09
CA GLU A 31 -0.89 27.51 -0.69
C GLU A 31 0.18 28.30 0.07
N ARG A 32 0.13 28.25 1.41
CA ARG A 32 1.07 29.01 2.26
C ARG A 32 2.38 28.30 2.52
N TYR A 33 2.36 26.98 2.65
CA TYR A 33 3.51 26.24 3.19
C TYR A 33 4.15 25.29 2.18
N LEU A 34 3.51 24.94 1.07
CA LEU A 34 4.19 24.22 -0.01
C LEU A 34 5.06 25.21 -0.79
N SER A 35 6.37 25.12 -0.59
CA SER A 35 7.36 25.93 -1.29
C SER A 35 7.39 25.62 -2.79
N GLY A 36 7.86 26.60 -3.56
CA GLY A 36 8.01 26.47 -5.00
C GLY A 36 7.14 27.47 -5.77
N GLY A 37 7.76 28.17 -6.73
CA GLY A 37 7.03 29.04 -7.63
C GLY A 37 7.86 29.52 -8.79
N ILE A 38 7.20 30.02 -9.83
CA ILE A 38 7.87 30.68 -10.95
C ILE A 38 8.32 32.07 -10.48
N CYS A 39 9.62 32.34 -10.53
CA CYS A 39 10.19 33.61 -10.06
C CYS A 39 10.78 34.49 -11.18
N GLY A 40 10.87 33.96 -12.41
CA GLY A 40 11.40 34.69 -13.55
C GLY A 40 11.72 33.77 -14.73
N TYR A 41 12.65 34.23 -15.58
CA TYR A 41 13.14 33.50 -16.75
C TYR A 41 14.66 33.53 -16.76
N ASP A 42 15.28 32.46 -17.25
CA ASP A 42 16.71 32.47 -17.50
C ASP A 42 17.05 33.25 -18.78
N LYS A 43 18.34 33.34 -19.09
CA LYS A 43 18.86 34.00 -20.31
C LYS A 43 18.27 33.42 -21.61
N ASP A 44 17.81 32.17 -21.55
CA ASP A 44 17.24 31.42 -22.65
C ASP A 44 15.70 31.44 -22.58
N GLY A 45 15.09 32.33 -21.79
CA GLY A 45 13.64 32.46 -21.70
C GLY A 45 12.94 31.28 -21.04
N SER A 46 13.67 30.30 -20.50
CA SER A 46 13.06 29.18 -19.78
C SER A 46 12.53 29.69 -18.45
N PRO A 47 11.30 29.30 -18.05
CA PRO A 47 10.78 29.67 -16.74
C PRO A 47 11.70 29.15 -15.63
N ILE A 48 11.98 29.99 -14.63
CA ILE A 48 12.72 29.60 -13.45
C ILE A 48 11.73 29.23 -12.35
N TRP A 49 11.77 27.98 -11.91
CA TRP A 49 11.10 27.52 -10.70
C TRP A 49 12.07 27.58 -9.53
N TYR A 50 11.71 28.32 -8.48
CA TYR A 50 12.53 28.47 -7.28
C TYR A 50 11.82 27.81 -6.10
N ASP A 51 12.48 26.85 -5.47
CA ASP A 51 11.95 26.05 -4.38
C ASP A 51 12.83 26.20 -3.13
N VAL A 52 12.23 26.60 -2.00
CA VAL A 52 12.93 26.81 -0.73
C VAL A 52 12.69 25.62 0.16
N VAL A 53 13.67 24.72 0.23
CA VAL A 53 13.48 23.38 0.80
C VAL A 53 13.70 23.36 2.31
N GLY A 54 14.69 24.08 2.83
CA GLY A 54 15.06 24.00 4.25
C GLY A 54 13.99 24.37 5.28
N PRO A 55 13.21 25.45 5.13
CA PRO A 55 12.14 25.82 6.06
C PRO A 55 10.85 25.00 5.84
N LEU A 56 10.80 24.15 4.81
CA LEU A 56 9.67 23.26 4.57
C LEU A 56 9.51 22.30 5.76
N ASP A 57 8.26 22.12 6.21
CA ASP A 57 7.88 21.04 7.13
C ASP A 57 7.05 20.00 6.38
N PRO A 58 7.68 18.98 5.74
CA PRO A 58 6.97 17.97 4.99
C PRO A 58 5.98 17.18 5.84
N ARG A 59 6.28 16.99 7.13
CA ARG A 59 5.45 16.21 8.05
C ARG A 59 4.21 16.98 8.45
N GLY A 60 4.36 18.24 8.85
CA GLY A 60 3.23 19.12 9.17
C GLY A 60 2.29 19.31 7.98
N LEU A 61 2.86 19.47 6.78
CA LEU A 61 2.13 19.53 5.53
C LEU A 61 1.28 18.27 5.29
N LEU A 62 1.88 17.08 5.34
CA LEU A 62 1.16 15.81 5.11
C LEU A 62 0.10 15.48 6.18
N LEU A 63 0.26 15.98 7.41
CA LEU A 63 -0.76 15.84 8.45
C LEU A 63 -1.93 16.81 8.27
N SER A 64 -1.73 17.88 7.49
CA SER A 64 -2.70 18.98 7.36
C SER A 64 -3.43 19.00 6.03
N ALA A 65 -2.97 18.24 5.03
CA ALA A 65 -3.62 18.09 3.74
C ALA A 65 -3.50 16.66 3.22
N SER A 66 -4.45 16.24 2.39
CA SER A 66 -4.45 14.87 1.86
C SER A 66 -3.31 14.67 0.86
N LYS A 67 -2.82 13.43 0.71
CA LYS A 67 -1.87 13.06 -0.35
C LYS A 67 -2.39 13.46 -1.74
N GLN A 68 -3.71 13.39 -1.95
CA GLN A 68 -4.34 13.79 -3.19
C GLN A 68 -4.22 15.30 -3.44
N ASP A 69 -4.31 16.13 -2.41
CA ASP A 69 -4.14 17.59 -2.54
C ASP A 69 -2.69 17.97 -2.86
N PHE A 70 -1.70 17.27 -2.28
CA PHE A 70 -0.29 17.44 -2.65
C PHE A 70 -0.03 17.08 -4.11
N LEU A 71 -0.60 15.97 -4.56
CA LEU A 71 -0.47 15.54 -5.94
C LEU A 71 -1.14 16.54 -6.89
N LYS A 72 -2.35 17.02 -6.55
CA LYS A 72 -3.04 18.08 -7.32
C LYS A 72 -2.24 19.37 -7.37
N ALA A 73 -1.62 19.78 -6.27
CA ALA A 73 -0.78 20.97 -6.22
C ALA A 73 0.40 20.86 -7.19
N LYS A 74 1.13 19.74 -7.17
CA LYS A 74 2.26 19.51 -8.07
C LYS A 74 1.84 19.38 -9.52
N VAL A 75 0.71 18.71 -9.81
CA VAL A 75 0.14 18.67 -11.18
C VAL A 75 -0.20 20.09 -11.65
N ARG A 76 -0.86 20.90 -10.82
CA ARG A 76 -1.19 22.29 -11.13
C ARG A 76 0.06 23.11 -11.43
N ASP A 77 1.13 22.94 -10.65
CA ASP A 77 2.39 23.65 -10.86
C ASP A 77 3.05 23.25 -12.18
N CYS A 78 3.01 21.96 -12.55
CA CYS A 78 3.47 21.49 -13.86
C CYS A 78 2.67 22.10 -15.02
N GLU A 79 1.34 22.18 -14.91
CA GLU A 79 0.50 22.81 -15.94
C GLU A 79 0.79 24.31 -16.08
N ARG A 80 1.06 25.00 -14.96
CA ARG A 80 1.47 26.41 -14.98
C ARG A 80 2.81 26.59 -15.70
N LEU A 81 3.79 25.74 -15.40
CA LEU A 81 5.09 25.75 -16.06
C LEU A 81 4.99 25.49 -17.57
N GLN A 82 4.19 24.52 -17.99
CA GLN A 82 3.96 24.23 -19.42
C GLN A 82 3.30 25.41 -20.14
N ARG A 83 2.29 26.03 -19.53
CA ARG A 83 1.67 27.25 -20.09
C ARG A 83 2.67 28.37 -20.23
N GLU A 84 3.57 28.51 -19.26
CA GLU A 84 4.59 29.55 -19.27
C GLU A 84 5.66 29.30 -20.35
N CYS A 85 6.11 28.06 -20.52
CA CYS A 85 6.97 27.67 -21.64
C CYS A 85 6.32 27.97 -23.00
N LYS A 86 5.03 27.68 -23.15
CA LYS A 86 4.27 28.01 -24.37
C LYS A 86 4.23 29.53 -24.61
N ARG A 87 3.94 30.31 -23.57
CA ARG A 87 3.91 31.78 -23.63
C ARG A 87 5.27 32.35 -24.03
N GLN A 88 6.36 31.86 -23.46
CA GLN A 88 7.72 32.25 -23.82
C GLN A 88 8.06 31.86 -25.26
N SER A 89 7.58 30.70 -25.72
CA SER A 89 7.81 30.26 -27.09
C SER A 89 7.20 31.23 -28.11
N GLU A 90 5.96 31.67 -27.85
CA GLU A 90 5.26 32.67 -28.66
C GLU A 90 5.95 34.03 -28.60
N GLN A 91 6.35 34.47 -27.39
CA GLN A 91 6.98 35.78 -27.18
C GLN A 91 8.36 35.90 -27.83
N LEU A 92 9.16 34.82 -27.82
CA LEU A 92 10.54 34.81 -28.33
C LEU A 92 10.64 34.34 -29.78
N GLY A 93 9.55 33.84 -30.37
CA GLY A 93 9.55 33.29 -31.72
C GLY A 93 10.41 32.03 -31.88
N ARG A 94 10.64 31.28 -30.80
CA ARG A 94 11.40 30.01 -30.81
C ARG A 94 10.81 29.03 -29.81
N HIS A 95 11.08 27.74 -29.99
CA HIS A 95 10.59 26.71 -29.07
C HIS A 95 11.28 26.79 -27.70
N VAL A 96 10.50 26.91 -26.63
CA VAL A 96 10.92 26.82 -25.23
C VAL A 96 10.18 25.67 -24.59
N GLU A 97 10.91 24.62 -24.23
CA GLU A 97 10.37 23.43 -23.54
C GLU A 97 11.13 23.09 -22.26
N SER A 98 12.22 23.81 -21.99
CA SER A 98 13.03 23.67 -20.79
C SER A 98 12.51 24.52 -19.65
N ILE A 99 12.81 24.09 -18.43
CA ILE A 99 12.54 24.79 -17.18
C ILE A 99 13.83 24.76 -16.38
N THR A 100 14.18 25.89 -15.75
CA THR A 100 15.33 25.96 -14.85
C THR A 100 14.84 25.83 -13.42
N MET A 101 15.27 24.77 -12.73
CA MET A 101 14.91 24.51 -11.34
C MET A 101 16.03 24.97 -10.42
N ILE A 102 15.72 25.85 -9.47
CA ILE A 102 16.64 26.28 -8.42
C ILE A 102 16.10 25.77 -7.09
N TYR A 103 16.91 25.01 -6.38
CA TYR A 103 16.59 24.51 -5.04
C TYR A 103 17.48 25.24 -4.04
N ASP A 104 16.86 26.02 -3.16
CA ASP A 104 17.52 26.55 -1.99
C ASP A 104 17.49 25.49 -0.88
N CYS A 105 18.65 24.88 -0.68
CA CYS A 105 18.86 23.81 0.30
C CYS A 105 19.42 24.34 1.64
N GLU A 106 19.48 25.65 1.86
CA GLU A 106 19.92 26.19 3.14
C GLU A 106 18.99 25.70 4.27
N GLY A 107 19.55 25.08 5.31
CA GLY A 107 18.76 24.49 6.40
C GLY A 107 18.21 23.09 6.11
N LEU A 108 18.58 22.46 4.98
CA LEU A 108 18.31 21.06 4.71
C LEU A 108 18.94 20.17 5.80
N GLY A 109 18.23 19.12 6.20
CA GLY A 109 18.64 18.20 7.26
C GLY A 109 17.76 16.97 7.30
N LEU A 110 18.00 16.07 8.25
CA LEU A 110 17.36 14.74 8.34
C LEU A 110 15.82 14.77 8.26
N ARG A 111 15.16 15.86 8.69
CA ARG A 111 13.71 16.05 8.59
C ARG A 111 13.16 16.03 7.14
N HIS A 112 14.02 16.26 6.15
CA HIS A 112 13.69 16.27 4.72
C HIS A 112 14.00 14.94 4.02
N LEU A 113 14.56 13.94 4.73
CA LEU A 113 14.80 12.60 4.18
C LEU A 113 13.50 11.77 4.03
N TRP A 114 12.34 12.40 4.14
CA TRP A 114 11.06 11.78 3.86
C TRP A 114 10.82 11.79 2.34
N LYS A 115 10.56 10.62 1.73
CA LYS A 115 10.18 10.51 0.31
C LYS A 115 9.00 11.46 -0.01
N PRO A 116 9.16 12.47 -0.87
CA PRO A 116 8.06 13.33 -1.31
C PRO A 116 6.92 12.49 -1.88
N ALA A 117 5.66 12.90 -1.63
CA ALA A 117 4.48 12.14 -2.07
C ALA A 117 4.47 11.84 -3.58
N VAL A 118 5.08 12.70 -4.40
CA VAL A 118 5.19 12.49 -5.86
C VAL A 118 6.24 11.45 -6.23
N GLU A 119 7.36 11.36 -5.50
CA GLU A 119 8.35 10.31 -5.74
C GLU A 119 7.76 8.96 -5.34
N ALA A 120 7.12 8.88 -4.18
CA ALA A 120 6.40 7.69 -3.75
C ALA A 120 5.29 7.30 -4.75
N TYR A 121 4.58 8.28 -5.31
CA TYR A 121 3.58 8.03 -6.35
C TYR A 121 4.21 7.52 -7.66
N GLY A 122 5.34 8.09 -8.09
CA GLY A 122 6.06 7.63 -9.28
C GLY A 122 6.57 6.20 -9.12
N GLU A 123 7.16 5.87 -7.96
CA GLU A 123 7.58 4.52 -7.60
C GLU A 123 6.39 3.55 -7.60
N HIS A 124 5.26 3.96 -7.02
CA HIS A 124 4.03 3.16 -7.04
C HIS A 124 3.52 2.88 -8.46
N VAL A 125 3.52 3.88 -9.35
CA VAL A 125 3.12 3.71 -10.75
C VAL A 125 4.03 2.71 -11.47
N GLU A 126 5.34 2.79 -11.27
CA GLU A 126 6.28 1.82 -11.85
C GLU A 126 6.10 0.42 -11.25
N PHE A 127 5.84 0.33 -9.94
CA PHE A 127 5.48 -0.92 -9.28
C PHE A 127 4.22 -1.55 -9.91
N ARG A 128 3.15 -0.77 -10.10
CA ARG A 128 1.90 -1.26 -10.73
C ARG A 128 2.16 -1.83 -12.11
N LYS A 129 2.97 -1.14 -12.94
CA LYS A 129 3.37 -1.62 -14.27
C LYS A 129 4.18 -2.92 -14.19
N HIS A 130 5.22 -2.94 -13.35
CA HIS A 130 6.11 -4.09 -13.21
C HIS A 130 5.38 -5.34 -12.72
N MET A 131 4.50 -5.18 -11.72
CA MET A 131 3.72 -6.27 -11.14
C MET A 131 2.45 -6.59 -11.91
N LYS A 132 2.10 -5.80 -12.94
CA LYS A 132 0.82 -5.83 -13.65
C LYS A 132 -0.37 -5.78 -12.68
N ALA A 133 -0.29 -4.92 -11.66
CA ALA A 133 -1.23 -4.89 -10.54
C ALA A 133 -2.68 -4.69 -11.00
N ASP A 134 -2.91 -3.89 -12.04
CA ASP A 134 -4.26 -3.60 -12.56
C ASP A 134 -5.01 -4.87 -13.05
N THR A 135 -4.27 -5.84 -13.60
CA THR A 135 -4.84 -7.08 -14.16
C THR A 135 -4.42 -8.35 -13.42
N ILE A 136 -3.63 -8.24 -12.35
CA ILE A 136 -3.04 -9.40 -11.65
C ILE A 136 -4.08 -10.40 -11.14
N THR A 137 -5.27 -9.94 -10.80
CA THR A 137 -6.36 -10.78 -10.30
C THR A 137 -7.04 -11.62 -11.39
N THR A 138 -6.91 -11.23 -12.66
CA THR A 138 -7.59 -11.87 -13.81
C THR A 138 -6.59 -12.63 -14.66
N ASP A 139 -5.42 -12.04 -14.89
CA ASP A 139 -4.46 -12.51 -15.89
C ASP A 139 -3.41 -13.45 -15.30
N TRP A 140 -3.16 -13.37 -13.99
CA TRP A 140 -2.16 -14.17 -13.31
C TRP A 140 -2.80 -15.25 -12.45
N GLN A 141 -2.46 -16.50 -12.75
CA GLN A 141 -2.80 -17.64 -11.91
C GLN A 141 -1.61 -17.98 -11.00
N PRO A 142 -1.83 -18.12 -9.69
CA PRO A 142 -0.77 -18.53 -8.77
C PRO A 142 -0.34 -19.97 -9.12
N PRO A 143 0.95 -20.31 -8.93
CA PRO A 143 1.38 -21.70 -8.90
C PRO A 143 0.54 -22.50 -7.89
N GLU A 144 0.26 -23.77 -8.21
CA GLU A 144 -0.55 -24.68 -7.36
C GLU A 144 -0.04 -24.70 -5.90
N VAL A 145 1.28 -24.64 -5.72
CA VAL A 145 1.87 -24.62 -4.38
C VAL A 145 1.47 -23.37 -3.58
N ILE A 146 1.39 -22.20 -4.22
CA ILE A 146 0.93 -20.98 -3.56
C ILE A 146 -0.57 -21.07 -3.32
N GLU A 147 -1.34 -21.48 -4.33
CA GLU A 147 -2.80 -21.57 -4.24
C GLU A 147 -3.27 -22.50 -3.12
N ARG A 148 -2.58 -23.62 -2.92
CA ARG A 148 -2.95 -24.62 -1.93
C ARG A 148 -2.28 -24.44 -0.59
N TYR A 149 -1.04 -23.92 -0.56
CA TYR A 149 -0.19 -23.95 0.64
C TYR A 149 0.09 -22.59 1.30
N LEU A 150 -0.16 -21.47 0.60
CA LEU A 150 -0.05 -20.14 1.22
C LEU A 150 -1.30 -19.86 2.06
N SER A 151 -1.13 -19.80 3.38
CA SER A 151 -2.24 -19.58 4.30
C SER A 151 -2.85 -18.18 4.18
N GLY A 152 -4.09 -18.09 4.64
CA GLY A 152 -4.86 -16.86 4.76
C GLY A 152 -6.00 -16.74 3.76
N GLY A 153 -6.73 -15.63 3.86
CA GLY A 153 -7.85 -15.34 2.98
C GLY A 153 -8.78 -14.25 3.50
N ILE A 154 -9.71 -13.81 2.63
CA ILE A 154 -10.72 -12.80 2.94
C ILE A 154 -11.98 -13.50 3.45
N CYS A 155 -12.49 -13.14 4.63
CA CYS A 155 -13.74 -13.70 5.15
C CYS A 155 -14.49 -12.69 6.02
N GLY A 156 -15.69 -12.28 5.59
CA GLY A 156 -16.54 -11.35 6.34
C GLY A 156 -16.06 -9.89 6.36
N TYR A 157 -16.84 -9.06 7.05
CA TYR A 157 -16.62 -7.63 7.22
C TYR A 157 -16.71 -7.24 8.69
N ASP A 158 -15.95 -6.21 9.08
CA ASP A 158 -16.13 -5.61 10.40
C ASP A 158 -17.40 -4.73 10.44
N LYS A 159 -17.76 -4.25 11.64
CA LYS A 159 -18.98 -3.46 11.85
C LYS A 159 -19.01 -2.15 11.07
N ASP A 160 -17.86 -1.63 10.64
CA ASP A 160 -17.80 -0.47 9.77
C ASP A 160 -17.69 -0.87 8.28
N GLY A 161 -17.95 -2.13 7.94
CA GLY A 161 -17.97 -2.62 6.56
C GLY A 161 -16.58 -2.87 5.95
N SER A 162 -15.50 -2.73 6.73
CA SER A 162 -14.14 -3.01 6.23
C SER A 162 -13.96 -4.52 6.04
N PRO A 163 -13.39 -4.98 4.91
CA PRO A 163 -13.11 -6.40 4.69
C PRO A 163 -12.12 -6.94 5.72
N ILE A 164 -12.28 -8.22 6.08
CA ILE A 164 -11.40 -8.90 7.04
C ILE A 164 -10.47 -9.89 6.34
N TRP A 165 -9.17 -9.73 6.54
CA TRP A 165 -8.15 -10.69 6.12
C TRP A 165 -7.65 -11.53 7.30
N TYR A 166 -7.56 -12.85 7.10
CA TYR A 166 -6.99 -13.80 8.05
C TYR A 166 -5.60 -14.20 7.59
N ASP A 167 -4.63 -14.18 8.51
CA ASP A 167 -3.30 -14.76 8.33
C ASP A 167 -3.09 -15.85 9.38
N VAL A 168 -2.89 -17.09 8.95
CA VAL A 168 -2.81 -18.27 9.82
C VAL A 168 -1.36 -18.76 9.83
N VAL A 169 -0.64 -18.44 10.91
CA VAL A 169 0.82 -18.53 10.92
C VAL A 169 1.33 -19.94 11.24
N GLY A 170 0.84 -20.56 12.31
CA GLY A 170 1.38 -21.82 12.81
C GLY A 170 1.54 -22.96 11.80
N PRO A 171 0.52 -23.28 10.99
CA PRO A 171 0.58 -24.39 10.04
C PRO A 171 1.38 -24.08 8.76
N LEU A 172 1.79 -22.82 8.57
CA LEU A 172 2.59 -22.44 7.41
C LEU A 172 3.92 -23.21 7.39
N ASP A 173 4.34 -23.64 6.21
CA ASP A 173 5.68 -24.19 5.95
C ASP A 173 6.49 -23.21 5.08
N PRO A 174 7.19 -22.24 5.71
CA PRO A 174 7.95 -21.24 4.95
C PRO A 174 9.08 -21.83 4.12
N ARG A 175 9.65 -22.96 4.58
CA ARG A 175 10.76 -23.61 3.88
C ARG A 175 10.26 -24.32 2.64
N GLY A 176 9.20 -25.12 2.76
CA GLY A 176 8.54 -25.75 1.60
C GLY A 176 8.10 -24.71 0.57
N LEU A 177 7.44 -23.63 1.00
CA LEU A 177 6.98 -22.57 0.10
C LEU A 177 8.13 -21.90 -0.66
N LEU A 178 9.21 -21.49 0.02
CA LEU A 178 10.34 -20.80 -0.62
C LEU A 178 11.23 -21.73 -1.46
N LEU A 179 11.15 -23.04 -1.27
CA LEU A 179 11.84 -24.02 -2.12
C LEU A 179 10.99 -24.46 -3.32
N SER A 180 9.66 -24.34 -3.23
CA SER A 180 8.73 -24.80 -4.27
C SER A 180 8.15 -23.68 -5.14
N ALA A 181 8.28 -22.41 -4.73
CA ALA A 181 7.84 -21.26 -5.50
C ALA A 181 8.93 -20.20 -5.57
N SER A 182 8.93 -19.42 -6.66
CA SER A 182 9.82 -18.28 -6.75
C SER A 182 9.39 -17.19 -5.76
N LYS A 183 10.37 -16.44 -5.27
CA LYS A 183 10.12 -15.27 -4.42
C LYS A 183 9.25 -14.21 -5.14
N GLN A 184 9.38 -14.10 -6.46
CA GLN A 184 8.55 -13.21 -7.28
C GLN A 184 7.09 -13.66 -7.29
N ASP A 185 6.82 -14.96 -7.39
CA ASP A 185 5.45 -15.48 -7.34
C ASP A 185 4.83 -15.30 -5.95
N PHE A 186 5.62 -15.44 -4.89
CA PHE A 186 5.18 -15.12 -3.53
C PHE A 186 4.79 -13.65 -3.38
N LEU A 187 5.62 -12.73 -3.90
CA LEU A 187 5.32 -11.31 -3.89
C LEU A 187 4.07 -10.99 -4.72
N LYS A 188 3.95 -11.56 -5.93
CA LYS A 188 2.77 -11.41 -6.79
C LYS A 188 1.50 -11.94 -6.12
N ALA A 189 1.58 -13.04 -5.38
CA ALA A 189 0.45 -13.55 -4.62
C ALA A 189 -0.05 -12.51 -3.61
N LYS A 190 0.86 -11.88 -2.86
CA LYS A 190 0.51 -10.85 -1.88
C LYS A 190 0.02 -9.55 -2.54
N VAL A 191 0.57 -9.16 -3.69
CA VAL A 191 0.03 -8.05 -4.51
C VAL A 191 -1.40 -8.35 -4.95
N ARG A 192 -1.65 -9.56 -5.46
CA ARG A 192 -2.99 -9.99 -5.88
C ARG A 192 -3.97 -9.95 -4.71
N ASP A 193 -3.56 -10.39 -3.52
CA ASP A 193 -4.41 -10.35 -2.34
C ASP A 193 -4.74 -8.90 -1.93
N CYS A 194 -3.79 -7.97 -2.02
CA CYS A 194 -4.04 -6.54 -1.80
C CYS A 194 -5.02 -5.94 -2.82
N GLU A 195 -4.86 -6.24 -4.11
CA GLU A 195 -5.79 -5.77 -5.15
C GLU A 195 -7.20 -6.37 -4.98
N ARG A 196 -7.31 -7.62 -4.51
CA ARG A 196 -8.61 -8.23 -4.15
C ARG A 196 -9.26 -7.50 -2.99
N LEU A 197 -8.50 -7.16 -1.95
CA LEU A 197 -8.99 -6.39 -0.80
C LEU A 197 -9.43 -4.98 -1.21
N GLN A 198 -8.68 -4.28 -2.07
CA GLN A 198 -9.09 -2.97 -2.58
C GLN A 198 -10.41 -3.02 -3.38
N ARG A 199 -10.59 -4.05 -4.21
CA ARG A 199 -11.88 -4.26 -4.91
C ARG A 199 -13.01 -4.52 -3.94
N GLU A 200 -12.73 -5.24 -2.86
CA GLU A 200 -13.71 -5.54 -1.84
C GLU A 200 -14.11 -4.28 -1.04
N CYS A 201 -13.14 -3.42 -0.71
CA CYS A 201 -13.38 -2.07 -0.17
C CYS A 201 -14.25 -1.22 -1.11
N LYS A 202 -13.98 -1.24 -2.43
CA LYS A 202 -14.79 -0.53 -3.42
C LYS A 202 -16.24 -1.06 -3.46
N ARG A 203 -16.40 -2.38 -3.48
CA ARG A 203 -17.72 -3.05 -3.46
C ARG A 203 -18.51 -2.66 -2.20
N GLN A 204 -17.86 -2.66 -1.04
CA GLN A 204 -18.47 -2.23 0.22
C GLN A 204 -18.82 -0.75 0.22
N SER A 205 -18.00 0.09 -0.40
CA SER A 205 -18.28 1.52 -0.52
C SER A 205 -19.58 1.78 -1.31
N GLU A 206 -19.74 1.07 -2.43
CA GLU A 206 -20.93 1.14 -3.27
C GLU A 206 -22.18 0.62 -2.54
N GLN A 207 -22.06 -0.48 -1.81
CA GLN A 207 -23.19 -1.09 -1.10
C GLN A 207 -23.66 -0.29 0.11
N LEU A 208 -22.73 0.33 0.85
CA LEU A 208 -23.04 1.07 2.07
C LEU A 208 -23.30 2.56 1.83
N GLY A 209 -23.07 3.06 0.61
CA GLY A 209 -23.21 4.47 0.27
C GLY A 209 -22.23 5.39 1.01
N ARG A 210 -21.10 4.85 1.48
CA ARG A 210 -20.05 5.61 2.20
C ARG A 210 -18.67 5.07 1.87
N HIS A 211 -17.63 5.89 2.04
CA HIS A 211 -16.26 5.50 1.71
C HIS A 211 -15.74 4.40 2.67
N VAL A 212 -15.27 3.29 2.10
CA VAL A 212 -14.55 2.20 2.76
C VAL A 212 -13.25 1.98 1.99
N GLU A 213 -12.11 2.23 2.64
CA GLU A 213 -10.79 2.14 2.01
C GLU A 213 -9.77 1.29 2.79
N SER A 214 -10.09 0.93 4.02
CA SER A 214 -9.17 0.24 4.93
C SER A 214 -9.71 -1.12 5.38
N ILE A 215 -8.80 -2.03 5.72
CA ILE A 215 -9.07 -3.43 6.05
C ILE A 215 -8.79 -3.73 7.52
N THR A 216 -9.52 -4.71 8.07
CA THR A 216 -9.18 -5.32 9.36
C THR A 216 -8.39 -6.61 9.11
N MET A 217 -7.31 -6.84 9.84
CA MET A 217 -6.52 -8.07 9.76
C MET A 217 -6.60 -8.86 11.07
N ILE A 218 -6.69 -10.18 10.98
CA ILE A 218 -6.60 -11.11 12.11
C ILE A 218 -5.42 -12.05 11.87
N TYR A 219 -4.39 -11.90 12.71
CA TYR A 219 -3.20 -12.74 12.72
C TYR A 219 -3.33 -13.82 13.79
N ASP A 220 -3.58 -15.03 13.34
CA ASP A 220 -3.58 -16.21 14.17
C ASP A 220 -2.15 -16.74 14.34
N CYS A 221 -1.55 -16.42 15.49
CA CYS A 221 -0.19 -16.80 15.83
C CYS A 221 -0.09 -18.13 16.58
N GLU A 222 -1.21 -18.87 16.74
CA GLU A 222 -1.15 -20.20 17.33
C GLU A 222 -0.21 -21.09 16.52
N GLY A 223 0.72 -21.78 17.19
CA GLY A 223 1.72 -22.63 16.52
C GLY A 223 2.91 -21.90 15.93
N LEU A 224 3.05 -20.57 16.10
CA LEU A 224 4.27 -19.84 15.76
C LEU A 224 5.48 -20.43 16.51
N GLY A 225 6.35 -21.11 15.78
CA GLY A 225 7.60 -21.72 16.26
C GLY A 225 8.86 -21.28 15.49
N LEU A 226 10.01 -21.86 15.86
CA LEU A 226 11.34 -21.50 15.31
C LEU A 226 11.45 -21.66 13.79
N ARG A 227 10.66 -22.55 13.17
CA ARG A 227 10.62 -22.72 11.71
C ARG A 227 10.28 -21.42 10.96
N HIS A 228 9.48 -20.54 11.57
CA HIS A 228 9.09 -19.26 10.98
C HIS A 228 10.17 -18.17 11.12
N LEU A 229 11.19 -18.41 11.96
CA LEU A 229 12.32 -17.49 12.15
C LEU A 229 13.50 -17.82 11.22
N TRP A 230 13.32 -18.78 10.30
CA TRP A 230 14.32 -19.08 9.29
C TRP A 230 14.63 -17.85 8.46
N LYS A 231 15.91 -17.45 8.41
CA LYS A 231 16.35 -16.15 7.87
C LYS A 231 15.77 -15.83 6.47
N PRO A 232 15.82 -16.73 5.48
CA PRO A 232 15.20 -16.48 4.17
C PRO A 232 13.69 -16.23 4.23
N ALA A 233 12.96 -16.88 5.13
CA ALA A 233 11.53 -16.61 5.34
C ALA A 233 11.29 -15.24 5.95
N VAL A 234 12.10 -14.85 6.95
CA VAL A 234 12.04 -13.52 7.56
C VAL A 234 12.35 -12.43 6.54
N GLU A 235 13.35 -12.63 5.68
CA GLU A 235 13.72 -11.70 4.61
C GLU A 235 12.61 -11.59 3.55
N ALA A 236 12.06 -12.73 3.08
CA ALA A 236 10.96 -12.72 2.13
C ALA A 236 9.70 -12.04 2.70
N TYR A 237 9.39 -12.27 3.97
CA TYR A 237 8.28 -11.60 4.63
C TYR A 237 8.54 -10.10 4.84
N GLY A 238 9.78 -9.72 5.17
CA GLY A 238 10.19 -8.32 5.26
C GLY A 238 10.00 -7.55 3.95
N GLU A 239 10.25 -8.19 2.81
CA GLU A 239 9.99 -7.61 1.49
C GLU A 239 8.51 -7.45 1.19
N VAL A 240 7.67 -8.40 1.62
CA VAL A 240 6.21 -8.23 1.53
C VAL A 240 5.73 -7.06 2.39
N LEU A 241 6.25 -6.91 3.61
CA LEU A 241 5.91 -5.79 4.49
C LEU A 241 6.35 -4.45 3.88
N THR A 242 7.57 -4.40 3.34
CA THR A 242 8.09 -3.20 2.66
C THR A 242 7.21 -2.83 1.47
N MET A 243 6.87 -3.81 0.64
CA MET A 243 5.97 -3.62 -0.50
C MET A 243 4.60 -3.08 -0.05
N PHE A 244 4.04 -3.59 1.05
CA PHE A 244 2.77 -3.12 1.61
C PHE A 244 2.86 -1.66 2.05
N GLU A 245 3.90 -1.30 2.82
CA GLU A 245 4.10 0.07 3.34
C GLU A 245 4.33 1.09 2.22
N GLU A 246 5.02 0.71 1.15
CA GLU A 246 5.31 1.60 0.03
C GLU A 246 4.14 1.75 -0.96
N ASN A 247 3.35 0.69 -1.18
CA ASN A 247 2.38 0.65 -2.29
C ASN A 247 0.91 0.62 -1.86
N TYR A 248 0.63 0.29 -0.60
CA TYR A 248 -0.73 0.24 -0.05
C TYR A 248 -0.82 1.07 1.24
N PRO A 249 -0.36 2.33 1.21
CA PRO A 249 -0.31 3.15 2.42
C PRO A 249 -1.72 3.38 2.96
N GLU A 250 -1.86 3.39 4.28
CA GLU A 250 -3.16 3.58 4.99
C GLU A 250 -4.22 2.50 4.71
N GLY A 251 -3.89 1.45 3.95
CA GLY A 251 -4.80 0.33 3.70
C GLY A 251 -5.14 -0.46 4.96
N LEU A 252 -4.29 -0.44 5.99
CA LEU A 252 -4.56 -1.09 7.27
C LEU A 252 -5.39 -0.19 8.19
N LYS A 253 -6.53 -0.69 8.65
CA LYS A 253 -7.35 -0.08 9.70
C LYS A 253 -6.88 -0.49 11.09
N ARG A 254 -6.72 -1.81 11.29
CA ARG A 254 -6.31 -2.47 12.54
C ARG A 254 -5.86 -3.89 12.27
N LEU A 255 -4.93 -4.39 13.07
CA LEU A 255 -4.44 -5.77 13.02
C LEU A 255 -4.53 -6.38 14.41
N PHE A 256 -5.36 -7.42 14.57
CA PHE A 256 -5.44 -8.19 15.81
C PHE A 256 -4.47 -9.36 15.77
N VAL A 257 -3.55 -9.43 16.72
CA VAL A 257 -2.73 -10.62 16.94
C VAL A 257 -3.40 -11.46 18.03
N ILE A 258 -3.80 -12.67 17.69
CA ILE A 258 -4.45 -13.61 18.61
C ILE A 258 -3.57 -14.82 18.87
N LYS A 259 -3.76 -15.45 20.04
CA LYS A 259 -3.07 -16.69 20.44
C LYS A 259 -1.54 -16.61 20.30
N ALA A 260 -0.97 -15.43 20.56
CA ALA A 260 0.46 -15.17 20.47
C ALA A 260 1.25 -16.00 21.50
N PRO A 261 2.21 -16.84 21.10
CA PRO A 261 3.04 -17.60 22.04
C PRO A 261 4.15 -16.73 22.64
N LYS A 262 4.86 -17.26 23.64
CA LYS A 262 6.04 -16.59 24.26
C LYS A 262 7.14 -16.23 23.25
N LEU A 263 7.17 -16.89 22.09
CA LEU A 263 8.11 -16.60 21.00
C LEU A 263 7.76 -15.32 20.21
N PHE A 264 6.51 -14.85 20.28
CA PHE A 264 6.02 -13.73 19.47
C PHE A 264 6.87 -12.46 19.58
N PRO A 265 7.32 -11.99 20.77
CA PRO A 265 8.15 -10.78 20.85
C PRO A 265 9.46 -10.90 20.08
N VAL A 266 10.06 -12.09 20.01
CA VAL A 266 11.27 -12.34 19.22
C VAL A 266 10.96 -12.23 17.73
N ALA A 267 9.91 -12.89 17.27
CA ALA A 267 9.46 -12.82 15.87
C ALA A 267 9.11 -11.38 15.46
N TYR A 268 8.36 -10.67 16.29
CA TYR A 268 7.97 -9.29 16.04
C TYR A 268 9.19 -8.37 15.96
N ASN A 269 10.19 -8.55 16.83
CA ASN A 269 11.43 -7.77 16.77
C ASN A 269 12.23 -7.97 15.48
N LEU A 270 12.12 -9.13 14.83
CA LEU A 270 12.77 -9.39 13.55
C LEU A 270 12.09 -8.68 12.39
N ILE A 271 10.78 -8.36 12.48
CA ILE A 271 10.03 -7.77 11.36
C ILE A 271 9.61 -6.32 11.60
N LYS A 272 9.64 -5.84 12.84
CA LYS A 272 9.12 -4.51 13.20
C LYS A 272 9.78 -3.38 12.42
N HIS A 273 11.05 -3.53 12.05
CA HIS A 273 11.81 -2.49 11.36
C HIS A 273 11.35 -2.25 9.91
N PHE A 274 10.62 -3.20 9.32
CA PHE A 274 9.95 -3.03 8.02
C PHE A 274 8.61 -2.29 8.15
N LEU A 275 8.07 -2.14 9.35
CA LEU A 275 6.76 -1.52 9.59
C LEU A 275 6.91 -0.02 9.91
N SER A 276 6.00 0.80 9.38
CA SER A 276 5.91 2.22 9.73
C SER A 276 5.38 2.42 11.16
N GLU A 277 5.58 3.62 11.72
CA GLU A 277 5.01 3.94 13.03
C GLU A 277 3.48 3.83 13.05
N ASP A 278 2.82 4.18 11.95
CA ASP A 278 1.35 4.11 11.82
C ASP A 278 0.87 2.65 11.89
N THR A 279 1.46 1.76 11.09
CA THR A 279 1.15 0.32 11.14
C THR A 279 1.40 -0.26 12.53
N ARG A 280 2.52 0.07 13.17
CA ARG A 280 2.84 -0.42 14.53
C ARG A 280 1.80 0.01 15.57
N ARG A 281 1.21 1.21 15.46
CA ARG A 281 0.15 1.68 16.37
C ARG A 281 -1.17 0.96 16.16
N LYS A 282 -1.41 0.41 14.96
CA LYS A 282 -2.61 -0.33 14.58
C LYS A 282 -2.56 -1.82 14.95
N ILE A 283 -1.40 -2.32 15.40
CA ILE A 283 -1.22 -3.70 15.88
C ILE A 283 -1.71 -3.80 17.33
N ILE A 284 -2.69 -4.67 17.56
CA ILE A 284 -3.33 -4.91 18.84
C ILE A 284 -3.10 -6.38 19.22
N ILE A 285 -2.28 -6.62 20.24
CA ILE A 285 -1.99 -7.98 20.73
C ILE A 285 -3.02 -8.33 21.79
N LEU A 286 -3.82 -9.38 21.53
CA LEU A 286 -4.91 -9.81 22.40
C LEU A 286 -4.49 -10.93 23.36
N GLY A 287 -5.06 -10.89 24.57
CA GLY A 287 -4.89 -11.90 25.61
C GLY A 287 -5.90 -13.05 25.50
N GLY A 288 -6.19 -13.71 26.63
CA GLY A 288 -7.06 -14.89 26.66
C GLY A 288 -8.52 -14.62 26.24
N ASN A 289 -9.01 -13.38 26.36
CA ASN A 289 -10.36 -12.96 25.98
C ASN A 289 -10.46 -12.45 24.54
N TRP A 290 -9.57 -12.90 23.65
CA TRP A 290 -9.50 -12.41 22.27
C TRP A 290 -10.82 -12.57 21.50
N GLN A 291 -11.59 -13.64 21.72
CA GLN A 291 -12.89 -13.87 21.06
C GLN A 291 -13.89 -12.76 21.41
N GLU A 292 -14.03 -12.44 22.70
CA GLU A 292 -14.93 -11.39 23.18
C GLU A 292 -14.56 -10.02 22.59
N ILE A 293 -13.26 -9.73 22.49
CA ILE A 293 -12.78 -8.48 21.90
C ILE A 293 -13.07 -8.43 20.40
N LEU A 294 -12.84 -9.51 19.64
CA LEU A 294 -13.16 -9.54 18.21
C LEU A 294 -14.65 -9.23 17.95
N LEU A 295 -15.56 -9.77 18.77
CA LEU A 295 -17.00 -9.52 18.68
C LEU A 295 -17.42 -8.07 18.99
N GLN A 296 -16.56 -7.27 19.61
CA GLN A 296 -16.80 -5.83 19.76
C GLN A 296 -16.71 -5.12 18.41
N TYR A 297 -15.86 -5.62 17.50
CA TYR A 297 -15.56 -5.00 16.20
C TYR A 297 -16.22 -5.70 15.01
N ILE A 298 -16.61 -6.97 15.15
CA ILE A 298 -17.10 -7.81 14.06
C ILE A 298 -18.44 -8.43 14.51
N GLU A 299 -19.44 -8.41 13.62
CA GLU A 299 -20.71 -9.07 13.93
C GLU A 299 -20.54 -10.59 13.98
N PRO A 300 -21.28 -11.32 14.86
CA PRO A 300 -21.12 -12.76 15.00
C PRO A 300 -21.31 -13.54 13.69
N ASP A 301 -22.21 -13.11 12.81
CA ASP A 301 -22.48 -13.74 11.51
C ASP A 301 -21.41 -13.43 10.45
N GLN A 302 -20.49 -12.50 10.74
CA GLN A 302 -19.35 -12.15 9.88
C GLN A 302 -18.04 -12.79 10.35
N LEU A 303 -17.98 -13.32 11.57
CA LEU A 303 -16.80 -13.93 12.16
C LEU A 303 -16.91 -15.47 12.09
N PRO A 304 -15.90 -16.21 11.55
CA PRO A 304 -15.91 -17.67 11.57
C PRO A 304 -16.13 -18.24 12.97
N ALA A 305 -16.89 -19.31 13.07
CA ALA A 305 -17.20 -19.95 14.35
C ALA A 305 -15.95 -20.43 15.10
N CYS A 306 -14.89 -20.84 14.39
CA CYS A 306 -13.60 -21.16 15.00
C CYS A 306 -12.90 -19.96 15.69
N TYR A 307 -13.30 -18.73 15.34
CA TYR A 307 -12.81 -17.49 15.94
C TYR A 307 -13.81 -16.86 16.93
N GLY A 308 -14.86 -17.58 17.32
CA GLY A 308 -15.84 -17.14 18.32
C GLY A 308 -17.11 -16.51 17.77
N GLY A 309 -17.28 -16.48 16.44
CA GLY A 309 -18.53 -16.06 15.80
C GLY A 309 -19.48 -17.22 15.52
N THR A 310 -20.26 -17.07 14.45
CA THR A 310 -21.30 -18.03 14.01
C THR A 310 -21.22 -18.34 12.51
N LEU A 311 -20.31 -17.70 11.77
CA LEU A 311 -20.14 -17.94 10.34
C LEU A 311 -19.53 -19.33 10.09
N THR A 312 -20.14 -20.09 9.19
CA THR A 312 -19.66 -21.40 8.72
C THR A 312 -19.66 -21.45 7.20
N ASP A 313 -18.95 -22.43 6.64
CA ASP A 313 -19.15 -22.82 5.24
C ASP A 313 -20.57 -23.42 5.02
N PRO A 314 -21.01 -23.56 3.75
CA PRO A 314 -22.30 -24.18 3.44
C PRO A 314 -22.46 -25.62 3.94
N ASP A 315 -21.35 -26.34 4.15
CA ASP A 315 -21.31 -27.69 4.71
C ASP A 315 -21.25 -27.70 6.25
N GLY A 316 -21.22 -26.53 6.89
CA GLY A 316 -21.12 -26.37 8.33
C GLY A 316 -19.70 -26.36 8.89
N ASP A 317 -18.62 -26.37 8.08
CA ASP A 317 -17.26 -26.29 8.63
C ASP A 317 -17.07 -24.93 9.35
N PRO A 318 -16.77 -24.92 10.67
CA PRO A 318 -16.65 -23.70 11.45
C PRO A 318 -15.44 -22.83 11.08
N ARG A 319 -14.53 -23.35 10.24
CA ARG A 319 -13.32 -22.65 9.80
C ARG A 319 -13.50 -21.81 8.55
N CYS A 320 -14.61 -21.97 7.81
CA CYS A 320 -14.81 -21.26 6.54
C CYS A 320 -13.66 -21.52 5.53
N LYS A 321 -13.31 -22.79 5.31
CA LYS A 321 -12.22 -23.22 4.41
C LYS A 321 -12.44 -22.85 2.95
N THR A 322 -13.67 -22.60 2.52
CA THR A 322 -13.92 -22.07 1.17
C THR A 322 -13.37 -20.67 0.97
N ARG A 323 -13.07 -19.95 2.07
CA ARG A 323 -12.62 -18.55 2.07
C ARG A 323 -11.22 -18.35 2.68
N VAL A 324 -10.86 -19.17 3.66
CA VAL A 324 -9.59 -19.06 4.38
C VAL A 324 -8.80 -20.37 4.28
N ILE A 325 -7.56 -20.24 3.83
CA ILE A 325 -6.63 -21.37 3.74
C ILE A 325 -5.90 -21.51 5.09
N TYR A 326 -6.09 -22.64 5.78
CA TYR A 326 -5.43 -22.93 7.07
C TYR A 326 -4.21 -23.85 6.95
N THR A 327 -4.02 -24.44 5.78
CA THR A 327 -2.92 -25.31 5.33
C THR A 327 -2.35 -26.44 6.19
N ALA A 328 -1.80 -27.40 5.45
CA ALA A 328 -1.00 -28.54 5.91
C ALA A 328 0.38 -28.48 5.20
N ALA A 329 1.35 -29.28 5.62
CA ALA A 329 2.71 -29.26 5.08
C ALA A 329 2.77 -29.41 3.55
N VAL A 330 3.70 -28.71 2.89
CA VAL A 330 3.99 -28.90 1.46
C VAL A 330 4.59 -30.30 1.31
N VAL A 331 3.86 -31.23 0.71
CA VAL A 331 4.40 -32.55 0.40
C VAL A 331 5.41 -32.39 -0.73
N GLU A 332 6.66 -32.78 -0.52
CA GLU A 332 7.68 -32.84 -1.58
C GLU A 332 7.16 -33.76 -2.69
N THR A 333 6.63 -33.15 -3.75
CA THR A 333 6.40 -33.86 -5.00
C THR A 333 7.71 -33.74 -5.76
N PRO A 334 8.39 -34.84 -6.12
CA PRO A 334 9.65 -34.76 -6.85
C PRO A 334 9.40 -33.95 -8.12
N LEU A 335 10.19 -32.89 -8.33
CA LEU A 335 10.27 -32.20 -9.61
C LEU A 335 10.47 -33.29 -10.66
N SER A 336 9.49 -33.48 -11.55
CA SER A 336 9.61 -34.37 -12.69
C SER A 336 10.84 -33.89 -13.47
N THR A 337 11.93 -34.62 -13.36
CA THR A 337 13.09 -34.48 -14.25
C THR A 337 12.57 -34.79 -15.65
N GLY A 338 12.32 -33.76 -16.44
CA GLY A 338 12.05 -33.90 -17.87
C GLY A 338 13.26 -34.58 -18.51
N GLN A 339 13.00 -35.74 -19.13
CA GLN A 339 13.90 -36.37 -20.08
C GLN A 339 13.96 -35.58 -21.39
#